data_AF-A0A7Y4A1P8-F1
#
_entry.id   AF-A0A7Y4A1P8-F1
#
_cell.length_a   1.000
_cell.length_b   1.000
_cell.length_c   1.000
_cell.angle_alpha   90.00
_cell.angle_beta   90.00
_cell.angle_gamma   90.00
#
_symmetry.space_group_name_H-M   'P 1'
#
loop_
_entity.id
_entity.type
_entity.pdbx_description
1 polymer ?
#
loop_
_entity_poly.entity_id
_entity_poly.type
_entity_poly.pdbx_seq_one_letter_code
_entity_poly.pdbx_strand_id
1 'polypeptide(L)'
;MTEDDKNAQEIEIEAIGVDVSSQPVELYKVFKLANLVGGGGEAKHVIAEGYVAVNGELETRKRRKMYHGDVFEFNQEFYVVICDEQSIDQESVDDGISGTSGDGEMQATKSDKGKREKRKKKNDIGRTDIDFF
;
A
#
# COMPACT_ATOMS: atom_id res chain seq x y z
N MET A 1 47.66 11.41 -5.05
CA MET A 1 46.56 10.41 -5.06
C MET A 1 46.10 10.31 -3.63
N THR A 2 44.79 10.43 -3.38
CA THR A 2 44.07 10.50 -2.08
C THR A 2 43.94 11.88 -1.45
N GLU A 3 42.73 12.45 -1.51
CA GLU A 3 42.15 13.37 -0.51
C GLU A 3 40.65 13.70 -0.70
N ASP A 4 39.86 12.94 -1.49
CA ASP A 4 38.44 13.25 -1.76
C ASP A 4 37.41 12.32 -1.05
N ASP A 5 37.83 11.57 -0.02
CA ASP A 5 37.00 10.57 0.67
C ASP A 5 36.42 11.03 2.02
N LYS A 6 35.98 12.28 2.20
CA LYS A 6 35.29 12.67 3.46
C LYS A 6 34.30 13.80 3.28
N ASN A 7 33.14 13.50 2.72
CA ASN A 7 31.97 14.32 3.03
C ASN A 7 30.71 13.45 3.13
N ALA A 8 30.74 12.47 4.04
CA ALA A 8 29.54 11.97 4.66
C ALA A 8 29.05 13.05 5.64
N GLN A 9 28.46 14.13 5.10
CA GLN A 9 27.77 15.10 5.93
C GLN A 9 26.52 14.40 6.44
N GLU A 10 26.38 14.29 7.75
CA GLU A 10 25.14 13.89 8.37
C GLU A 10 24.09 14.94 7.99
N ILE A 11 23.05 14.52 7.27
CA ILE A 11 21.93 15.39 6.90
C ILE A 11 20.86 15.19 7.96
N GLU A 12 20.61 16.21 8.77
CA GLU A 12 19.43 16.26 9.63
C GLU A 12 18.21 16.57 8.76
N ILE A 13 17.18 15.70 8.82
CA ILE A 13 15.94 15.86 8.06
C ILE A 13 14.82 16.15 9.06
N GLU A 14 14.16 17.28 8.90
CA GLU A 14 12.92 17.59 9.62
C GLU A 14 11.75 16.83 8.97
N ALA A 15 10.94 16.14 9.77
CA ALA A 15 9.77 15.40 9.30
C ALA A 15 8.51 15.74 10.10
N ILE A 16 7.39 15.87 9.40
CA ILE A 16 6.08 16.14 9.99
C ILE A 16 5.44 14.82 10.44
N GLY A 17 5.04 14.74 11.71
CA GLY A 17 4.34 13.58 12.24
C GLY A 17 2.91 13.45 11.71
N VAL A 18 2.55 12.25 11.26
CA VAL A 18 1.19 11.90 10.82
C VAL A 18 0.64 10.80 11.71
N ASP A 19 -0.28 11.17 12.59
CA ASP A 19 -0.93 10.23 13.50
C ASP A 19 -1.89 9.30 12.77
N VAL A 20 -1.73 8.01 13.02
CA VAL A 20 -2.60 6.96 12.48
C VAL A 20 -3.17 6.15 13.64
N SER A 21 -4.46 5.83 13.57
CA SER A 21 -5.17 5.14 14.65
C SER A 21 -5.00 3.61 14.64
N SER A 22 -4.50 3.06 13.53
CA SER A 22 -4.30 1.62 13.37
C SER A 22 -3.27 1.35 12.28
N GLN A 23 -2.49 0.31 12.50
CA GLN A 23 -1.54 -0.22 11.53
C GLN A 23 -1.90 -1.69 11.22
N PRO A 24 -1.66 -2.16 9.98
CA PRO A 24 -1.09 -1.43 8.85
C PRO A 24 -2.09 -0.47 8.18
N VAL A 25 -1.63 0.75 7.88
CA VAL A 25 -2.39 1.74 7.12
C VAL A 25 -1.96 1.75 5.66
N GLU A 26 -2.85 2.13 4.74
CA GLU A 26 -2.50 2.21 3.31
C GLU A 26 -1.98 3.61 2.96
N LEU A 27 -0.91 3.70 2.16
CA LEU A 27 -0.24 4.96 1.82
C LEU A 27 -1.21 6.08 1.38
N TYR A 28 -2.15 5.80 0.47
CA TYR A 28 -3.11 6.84 0.03
C TYR A 28 -4.04 7.33 1.17
N LYS A 29 -4.26 6.51 2.20
CA LYS A 29 -5.02 6.91 3.40
C LYS A 29 -4.19 7.84 4.28
N VAL A 30 -2.89 7.58 4.42
CA VAL A 30 -1.96 8.48 5.13
C VAL A 30 -1.98 9.87 4.52
N PHE A 31 -1.90 9.96 3.18
CA PHE A 31 -2.03 11.23 2.44
C PHE A 31 -3.31 12.00 2.77
N LYS A 32 -4.43 11.28 2.92
CA LYS A 32 -5.70 11.88 3.30
C LYS A 32 -5.70 12.35 4.75
N LEU A 33 -5.15 11.56 5.67
CA LEU A 33 -5.08 11.91 7.10
C LEU A 33 -4.22 13.15 7.32
N ALA A 34 -3.11 13.26 6.59
CA ALA A 34 -2.22 14.43 6.61
C ALA A 34 -2.74 15.64 5.80
N ASN A 35 -3.93 15.56 5.19
CA ASN A 35 -4.51 16.62 4.34
C ASN A 35 -3.56 17.14 3.23
N LEU A 36 -2.72 16.27 2.67
CA LEU A 36 -1.71 16.65 1.66
C LEU A 36 -2.29 16.87 0.26
N VAL A 37 -3.52 16.39 0.05
CA VAL A 37 -4.22 16.43 -1.24
C VAL A 37 -5.70 16.73 -1.00
N GLY A 38 -6.40 17.18 -2.04
CA GLY A 38 -7.83 17.48 -2.00
C GLY A 38 -8.72 16.24 -1.82
N GLY A 39 -8.19 15.03 -2.05
CA GLY A 39 -8.91 13.80 -1.73
C GLY A 39 -8.19 12.49 -2.08
N GLY A 40 -8.83 11.38 -1.74
CA GLY A 40 -8.24 10.04 -1.92
C GLY A 40 -8.07 9.60 -3.38
N GLY A 41 -8.77 10.23 -4.34
CA GLY A 41 -8.58 10.00 -5.77
C GLY A 41 -7.29 10.64 -6.28
N GLU A 42 -6.99 11.84 -5.80
CA GLU A 42 -5.76 12.58 -6.08
C GLU A 42 -4.56 11.90 -5.44
N ALA A 43 -4.65 11.49 -4.17
CA ALA A 43 -3.61 10.68 -3.50
C ALA A 43 -3.20 9.48 -4.36
N LYS A 44 -4.19 8.77 -4.91
CA LYS A 44 -3.93 7.60 -5.76
C LYS A 44 -3.26 7.97 -7.07
N HIS A 45 -3.57 9.12 -7.65
CA HIS A 45 -2.91 9.61 -8.86
C HIS A 45 -1.45 9.96 -8.58
N VAL A 46 -1.19 10.81 -7.58
CA VAL A 46 0.18 11.26 -7.29
C VAL A 46 1.11 10.10 -6.94
N ILE A 47 0.62 9.10 -6.20
CA ILE A 47 1.37 7.87 -5.92
C ILE A 47 1.61 7.09 -7.22
N ALA A 48 0.58 6.86 -8.04
CA ALA A 48 0.72 6.06 -9.26
C ALA A 48 1.67 6.68 -10.30
N GLU A 49 1.76 8.00 -10.34
CA GLU A 49 2.69 8.75 -11.19
C GLU A 49 4.12 8.79 -10.65
N GLY A 50 4.35 8.30 -9.42
CA GLY A 50 5.68 8.28 -8.81
C GLY A 50 6.15 9.65 -8.32
N TYR A 51 5.25 10.45 -7.73
CA TYR A 51 5.63 11.69 -7.04
C TYR A 51 5.90 11.48 -5.54
N VAL A 52 5.91 10.23 -5.08
CA VAL A 52 6.03 9.88 -3.67
C VAL A 52 7.18 8.89 -3.51
N ALA A 53 8.06 9.15 -2.55
CA ALA A 53 9.05 8.18 -2.11
C ALA A 53 8.70 7.69 -0.71
N VAL A 54 8.95 6.41 -0.42
CA VAL A 54 8.83 5.83 0.92
C VAL A 54 10.18 5.25 1.28
N ASN A 55 10.73 5.67 2.42
CA ASN A 55 12.05 5.26 2.91
C ASN A 55 13.16 5.42 1.84
N GLY A 56 13.10 6.50 1.06
CA GLY A 56 14.07 6.83 0.01
C GLY A 56 13.85 6.13 -1.34
N GLU A 57 12.85 5.25 -1.47
CA GLU A 57 12.53 4.58 -2.74
C GLU A 57 11.23 5.11 -3.35
N LEU A 58 11.23 5.30 -4.68
CA LEU A 58 10.03 5.72 -5.40
C LEU A 58 8.91 4.66 -5.27
N GLU A 59 7.76 5.07 -4.74
CA GLU A 59 6.64 4.18 -4.50
C GLU A 59 5.45 4.49 -5.42
N THR A 60 5.00 3.48 -6.16
CA THR A 60 3.85 3.57 -7.08
C THR A 60 2.64 2.76 -6.62
N ARG A 61 2.80 1.96 -5.56
CA ARG A 61 1.75 1.12 -4.98
C ARG A 61 0.89 1.96 -4.03
N LYS A 62 -0.21 2.47 -4.58
CA LYS A 62 -1.28 3.20 -3.85
C LYS A 62 -1.70 2.61 -2.50
N ARG A 63 -1.70 1.28 -2.37
CA ARG A 63 -2.07 0.53 -1.16
C ARG A 63 -0.87 -0.12 -0.47
N ARG A 64 0.33 0.44 -0.63
CA ARG A 64 1.49 0.07 0.19
C ARG A 64 1.09 0.17 1.66
N LYS A 65 1.41 -0.88 2.41
CA LYS A 65 1.19 -0.92 3.86
C LYS A 65 2.30 -0.11 4.52
N MET A 66 1.89 0.89 5.29
CA MET A 66 2.75 1.75 6.10
C MET A 66 2.56 1.37 7.57
N TYR A 67 3.62 1.51 8.34
CA TYR A 67 3.70 1.21 9.76
C TYR A 67 4.28 2.40 10.52
N HIS A 68 4.19 2.35 11.85
CA HIS A 68 4.86 3.32 12.70
C HIS A 68 6.35 3.45 12.34
N GLY A 69 6.83 4.69 12.21
CA GLY A 69 8.21 5.02 11.87
C GLY A 69 8.52 5.05 10.37
N ASP A 70 7.63 4.58 9.49
CA ASP A 70 7.83 4.73 8.05
C ASP A 70 7.84 6.21 7.67
N VAL A 71 8.82 6.59 6.86
CA VAL A 71 8.97 7.96 6.34
C VAL A 71 8.58 7.99 4.88
N PHE A 72 7.82 8.99 4.48
CA PHE A 72 7.52 9.25 3.08
C PHE A 72 7.80 10.70 2.72
N GLU A 73 8.23 10.91 1.48
CA GLU A 73 8.53 12.21 0.91
C GLU A 73 7.44 12.58 -0.11
N PHE A 74 6.96 13.82 -0.02
CA PHE A 74 6.03 14.40 -0.98
C PHE A 74 6.25 15.91 -1.04
N ASN A 75 6.29 16.49 -2.24
CA ASN A 75 6.51 17.94 -2.44
C ASN A 75 7.74 18.51 -1.71
N GLN A 76 8.85 17.76 -1.66
CA GLN A 76 10.10 18.14 -0.95
C GLN A 76 9.96 18.26 0.58
N GLU A 77 8.88 17.71 1.13
CA GLU A 77 8.67 17.60 2.58
C GLU A 77 8.66 16.13 2.98
N PHE A 78 9.14 15.87 4.21
CA PHE A 78 9.18 14.54 4.80
C PHE A 78 8.10 14.40 5.86
N TYR A 79 7.51 13.22 5.89
CA TYR A 79 6.43 12.87 6.80
C TYR A 79 6.73 11.52 7.44
N VAL A 80 6.49 11.40 8.74
CA VAL A 80 6.68 10.15 9.49
C VAL A 80 5.35 9.65 10.03
N VAL A 81 5.09 8.36 9.87
CA VAL A 81 3.87 7.73 10.38
C VAL A 81 4.01 7.47 11.88
N ILE A 82 3.10 8.02 12.68
CA ILE A 82 3.08 7.88 14.14
C ILE A 82 1.86 7.07 14.55
N CYS A 83 2.04 6.00 15.31
CA CYS A 83 0.95 5.19 15.84
C CYS A 83 1.26 4.96 17.32
N ASP A 84 0.54 5.63 18.22
CA ASP A 84 0.68 5.43 19.65
C ASP A 84 0.06 4.08 20.02
N GLU A 85 0.90 3.05 20.08
CA GLU A 85 0.52 1.73 20.54
C GLU A 85 0.45 1.75 22.07
N GLN A 86 -0.72 2.10 22.60
CA GLN A 86 -1.03 1.81 23.99
C GLN A 86 -1.06 0.29 24.15
N SER A 87 -0.10 -0.24 24.91
CA SER A 87 0.09 -1.65 25.22
C SER A 87 -1.22 -2.35 25.56
N ILE A 88 -1.66 -3.26 24.69
CA ILE A 88 -2.55 -4.34 25.11
C ILE A 88 -1.62 -5.37 25.73
N ASP A 89 -1.68 -5.46 27.05
CA ASP A 89 -0.86 -6.36 27.86
C ASP A 89 -0.93 -7.80 27.33
N GLN A 90 0.23 -8.44 27.27
CA GLN A 90 0.36 -9.87 27.06
C GLN A 90 -0.35 -10.62 28.21
N GLU A 91 -1.45 -11.31 27.91
CA GLU A 91 -1.83 -12.48 28.71
C GLU A 91 -1.48 -13.74 27.92
N SER A 92 -0.32 -14.29 28.27
CA SER A 92 0.03 -15.68 28.02
C SER A 92 -0.80 -16.54 28.97
N VAL A 93 -1.76 -17.27 28.41
CA VAL A 93 -2.30 -18.48 29.06
C VAL A 93 -1.78 -19.69 28.29
N ASP A 94 -0.66 -20.18 28.80
CA ASP A 94 -0.21 -21.55 28.65
C ASP A 94 -1.20 -22.46 29.38
N ASP A 95 -1.93 -23.31 28.66
CA ASP A 95 -2.24 -24.65 29.14
C ASP A 95 -2.56 -25.55 27.92
N GLY A 96 -1.70 -26.55 27.71
CA GLY A 96 -1.64 -27.33 26.48
C GLY A 96 -2.74 -28.37 26.31
N ILE A 97 -2.93 -28.79 25.07
CA ILE A 97 -3.23 -30.21 24.79
C ILE A 97 -2.35 -30.68 23.61
N SER A 98 -1.60 -31.73 23.89
CA SER A 98 -0.72 -32.46 22.99
C SER A 98 -1.44 -33.62 22.31
N GLY A 99 -1.09 -33.88 21.04
CA GLY A 99 -1.21 -35.18 20.36
C GLY A 99 -2.25 -35.22 19.24
N THR A 100 -2.05 -35.86 18.08
CA THR A 100 -0.93 -36.61 17.47
C THR A 100 -1.26 -36.81 15.98
N SER A 101 -0.22 -36.81 15.13
CA SER A 101 -0.01 -37.63 13.92
C SER A 101 -1.06 -37.71 12.79
N GLY A 102 -0.59 -37.46 11.56
CA GLY A 102 -1.27 -37.83 10.33
C GLY A 102 -0.43 -37.51 9.09
N ASP A 103 0.51 -38.42 8.78
CA ASP A 103 1.27 -38.46 7.53
C ASP A 103 0.36 -38.53 6.29
N GLY A 104 0.75 -37.87 5.20
CA GLY A 104 0.00 -37.85 3.94
C GLY A 104 0.74 -37.15 2.82
N GLU A 105 1.79 -37.80 2.32
CA GLU A 105 2.51 -37.47 1.09
C GLU A 105 1.69 -37.85 -0.16
N MET A 106 1.93 -37.15 -1.28
CA MET A 106 1.87 -37.59 -2.69
C MET A 106 0.99 -36.79 -3.68
N GLN A 107 1.72 -36.12 -4.56
CA GLN A 107 1.68 -36.19 -6.04
C GLN A 107 0.79 -35.26 -6.88
N ALA A 108 1.50 -34.69 -7.86
CA ALA A 108 1.08 -33.79 -8.92
C ALA A 108 0.19 -34.45 -9.99
N THR A 109 -0.61 -33.65 -10.70
CA THR A 109 -0.82 -33.83 -12.15
C THR A 109 -1.06 -32.48 -12.86
N LYS A 110 -0.54 -32.40 -14.09
CA LYS A 110 -0.72 -31.32 -15.07
C LYS A 110 -2.04 -31.47 -15.82
N SER A 111 -2.65 -30.35 -16.19
CA SER A 111 -3.60 -30.21 -17.32
C SER A 111 -3.91 -28.71 -17.47
N ASP A 112 -4.33 -28.13 -18.58
CA ASP A 112 -4.12 -28.28 -20.02
C ASP A 112 -4.60 -26.92 -20.61
N LYS A 113 -4.32 -26.66 -21.89
CA LYS A 113 -4.58 -25.42 -22.62
C LYS A 113 -6.08 -25.07 -22.66
N GLY A 114 -6.38 -23.77 -22.52
CA GLY A 114 -7.72 -23.22 -22.78
C GLY A 114 -7.70 -21.77 -23.25
N LYS A 115 -7.31 -21.54 -24.50
CA LYS A 115 -7.41 -20.27 -25.22
C LYS A 115 -8.89 -19.88 -25.38
N ARG A 116 -9.32 -18.72 -24.88
CA ARG A 116 -10.58 -18.12 -25.36
C ARG A 116 -10.52 -16.60 -25.44
N GLU A 117 -10.84 -16.15 -26.64
CA GLU A 117 -10.66 -14.81 -27.16
C GLU A 117 -11.93 -13.95 -27.02
N LYS A 118 -11.68 -12.66 -26.84
CA LYS A 118 -12.53 -11.45 -26.85
C LYS A 118 -13.98 -11.56 -27.34
N ARG A 119 -14.88 -10.87 -26.63
CA ARG A 119 -16.00 -10.11 -27.25
C ARG A 119 -16.23 -8.75 -26.57
N LYS A 120 -16.07 -7.67 -27.35
CA LYS A 120 -16.53 -6.30 -27.06
C LYS A 120 -18.06 -6.27 -27.14
N LYS A 121 -18.73 -5.57 -26.21
CA LYS A 121 -20.16 -5.23 -26.33
C LYS A 121 -20.29 -3.71 -26.41
N LYS A 122 -20.63 -3.21 -27.60
CA LYS A 122 -21.10 -1.84 -27.84
C LYS A 122 -22.54 -1.77 -27.34
N ASN A 123 -22.87 -0.73 -26.57
CA ASN A 123 -24.26 -0.41 -26.24
C ASN A 123 -24.73 0.66 -27.22
N ASP A 124 -25.49 0.24 -28.23
CA ASP A 124 -26.24 1.14 -29.10
C ASP A 124 -27.48 1.62 -28.35
N ILE A 125 -27.50 2.92 -28.02
CA ILE A 125 -28.67 3.62 -27.48
C ILE A 125 -29.44 4.17 -28.67
N GLY A 126 -30.16 3.27 -29.36
CA GLY A 126 -31.17 3.65 -30.35
C GLY A 126 -32.52 3.78 -29.65
N ARG A 127 -32.93 5.02 -29.33
CA ARG A 127 -34.30 5.31 -28.88
C ARG A 127 -35.24 5.12 -30.07
N THR A 128 -36.28 4.36 -29.80
CA THR A 128 -37.32 3.85 -30.68
C THR A 128 -38.11 4.95 -31.39
N ASP A 129 -38.36 4.75 -32.67
CA ASP A 129 -39.29 5.54 -33.47
C ASP A 129 -40.72 5.47 -32.93
N ILE A 130 -41.36 6.63 -32.96
CA ILE A 130 -42.70 6.95 -32.50
C ILE A 130 -43.68 6.68 -33.65
N ASP A 131 -44.69 5.85 -33.41
CA ASP A 131 -45.91 5.78 -34.23
C ASP A 131 -47.14 5.89 -33.32
N PHE A 132 -47.76 7.07 -33.29
CA PHE A 132 -49.06 7.33 -32.69
C PHE A 132 -50.15 7.02 -33.73
N PHE A 133 -51.03 6.08 -33.41
CA PHE A 133 -52.35 5.94 -34.04
C PHE A 133 -53.41 6.61 -33.16
#